data_AF-A0A7S0R2J0-F1
#
_entry.id   AF-A0A7S0R2J0-F1
#
_cell.length_a   1.000
_cell.length_b   1.000
_cell.length_c   1.000
_cell.angle_alpha   90.00
_cell.angle_beta   90.00
_cell.angle_gamma   90.00
#
_symmetry.space_group_name_H-M   'P 1'
#
loop_
_entity.id
_entity.type
_entity.pdbx_description
1 polymer ?
#
loop_
_entity_poly.entity_id
_entity_poly.type
_entity_poly.pdbx_seq_one_letter_code
_entity_poly.pdbx_strand_id
1 'polypeptide(L)'
;ISQETFDEAVQENIDTFEMEPDEAVQEAIKEFQMQGVDLAGIIKNYAGEGGRAEHPVIATVRAFESAVESPVDETFGTALEDLNKQLGPEGQEGAAEVAGRNGATEALIAACKIESH
;
A
#
# COMPACT_ATOMS: atom_id res chain seq x y z
N ILE A 1 -7.65 7.20 8.95
CA ILE A 1 -6.33 6.75 9.47
C ILE A 1 -5.41 6.48 8.28
N SER A 2 -4.08 6.55 8.43
CA SER A 2 -3.12 6.16 7.39
C SER A 2 -2.78 4.66 7.50
N GLN A 3 -2.15 4.09 6.45
CA GLN A 3 -1.66 2.72 6.51
C GLN A 3 -0.59 2.57 7.61
N GLU A 4 0.35 3.51 7.70
CA GLU A 4 1.41 3.52 8.72
C GLU A 4 0.83 3.39 10.13
N THR A 5 -0.18 4.18 10.49
CA THR A 5 -0.80 4.10 11.82
C THR A 5 -1.56 2.77 12.03
N PHE A 6 -2.14 2.19 10.98
CA PHE A 6 -2.77 0.88 11.09
C PHE A 6 -1.73 -0.23 11.30
N ASP A 7 -0.64 -0.21 10.53
CA ASP A 7 0.45 -1.18 10.62
C ASP A 7 1.16 -1.09 11.98
N GLU A 8 1.38 0.12 12.50
CA GLU A 8 1.91 0.34 13.85
C GLU A 8 1.04 -0.31 14.93
N ALA A 9 -0.29 -0.16 14.83
CA ALA A 9 -1.22 -0.79 15.77
C ALA A 9 -1.20 -2.33 15.67
N VAL A 10 -1.12 -2.88 14.46
CA VAL A 10 -0.96 -4.32 14.25
C VAL A 10 0.37 -4.81 14.85
N GLN A 11 1.46 -4.08 14.63
CA GLN A 11 2.77 -4.43 15.16
C GLN A 11 2.80 -4.35 16.69
N GLU A 12 2.20 -3.31 17.29
CA GLU A 12 2.07 -3.19 18.74
C GLU A 12 1.28 -4.36 19.32
N ASN A 13 0.23 -4.82 18.63
CA ASN A 13 -0.54 -5.98 19.05
C ASN A 13 0.29 -7.27 19.07
N ILE A 14 1.17 -7.45 18.08
CA ILE A 14 2.09 -8.60 18.01
C ILE A 14 3.16 -8.50 19.09
N ASP A 15 3.83 -7.36 19.21
CA ASP A 15 4.97 -7.21 20.12
C ASP A 15 4.54 -7.14 21.59
N THR A 16 3.38 -6.56 21.89
CA THR A 16 2.91 -6.32 23.27
C THR A 16 2.05 -7.47 23.79
N PHE A 17 1.19 -8.04 22.94
CA PHE A 17 0.27 -9.10 23.33
C PHE A 17 0.66 -10.47 22.78
N GLU A 18 1.81 -10.57 22.10
CA GLU A 18 2.34 -11.82 21.51
C GLU A 18 1.31 -12.51 20.60
N MET A 19 0.47 -11.71 19.92
CA MET A 19 -0.58 -12.21 19.04
C MET A 19 0.01 -12.75 17.74
N GLU A 20 -0.65 -13.77 17.19
CA GLU A 20 -0.34 -14.19 15.82
C GLU A 20 -0.70 -13.08 14.82
N PRO A 21 0.03 -12.93 13.70
CA PRO A 21 -0.15 -11.80 12.80
C PRO A 21 -1.59 -11.59 12.30
N ASP A 22 -2.27 -12.67 11.92
CA ASP A 22 -3.65 -12.59 11.46
C ASP A 22 -4.61 -12.17 12.59
N GLU A 23 -4.34 -12.62 13.82
CA GLU A 23 -5.11 -12.24 15.01
C GLU A 23 -4.91 -10.76 15.34
N ALA A 24 -3.66 -10.28 15.32
CA ALA A 24 -3.31 -8.88 15.54
C ALA A 24 -3.98 -7.94 14.53
N VAL A 25 -4.04 -8.34 13.26
CA VAL A 25 -4.76 -7.61 12.22
C VAL A 25 -6.26 -7.53 12.53
N GLN A 26 -6.89 -8.65 12.90
CA GLN A 26 -8.32 -8.64 13.24
C GLN A 26 -8.62 -7.78 14.46
N GLU A 27 -7.77 -7.82 15.48
CA GLU A 27 -7.97 -7.01 16.68
C GLU A 27 -7.80 -5.52 16.37
N ALA A 28 -6.79 -5.13 15.57
CA ALA A 28 -6.63 -3.75 15.11
C ALA A 28 -7.84 -3.26 14.30
N ILE A 29 -8.37 -4.08 13.37
CA ILE A 29 -9.60 -3.75 12.62
C ILE A 29 -10.75 -3.45 13.57
N LYS A 30 -10.96 -4.33 14.54
CA LYS A 30 -12.07 -4.25 15.47
C LYS A 30 -11.91 -3.03 16.39
N GLU A 31 -10.72 -2.75 16.88
CA GLU A 31 -10.43 -1.58 17.69
C GLU A 31 -10.77 -0.28 16.95
N PHE A 32 -10.28 -0.12 15.73
CA PHE A 32 -10.56 1.07 14.93
C PHE A 32 -12.05 1.19 14.56
N GLN A 33 -12.72 0.08 14.26
CA GLN A 33 -14.17 0.07 14.03
C GLN A 33 -14.97 0.48 15.28
N MET A 34 -14.56 0.05 16.47
CA MET A 34 -15.20 0.47 17.74
C MET A 34 -15.05 1.97 17.99
N GLN A 35 -13.94 2.56 17.54
CA GLN A 35 -13.71 4.01 17.59
C GLN A 35 -14.46 4.78 16.49
N GLY A 36 -15.16 4.09 15.58
CA GLY A 36 -15.85 4.69 14.45
C GLY A 36 -14.90 5.19 13.35
N VAL A 37 -13.66 4.69 13.33
CA VAL A 37 -12.68 5.02 12.28
C VAL A 37 -13.05 4.28 11.01
N ASP A 38 -13.09 5.02 9.90
CA ASP A 38 -13.26 4.43 8.57
C ASP A 38 -11.96 3.74 8.13
N LEU A 39 -12.07 2.43 7.88
CA LEU A 39 -11.00 1.57 7.38
C LEU A 39 -11.14 1.27 5.88
N ALA A 40 -12.02 1.98 5.16
CA ALA A 40 -11.93 2.02 3.71
C ALA A 40 -10.53 2.52 3.33
N GLY A 41 -9.84 1.84 2.43
CA GLY A 41 -8.52 2.18 1.92
C GLY A 41 -7.35 1.78 2.81
N ILE A 42 -7.60 0.95 3.81
CA ILE A 42 -6.57 0.33 4.65
C ILE A 42 -6.39 -1.12 4.21
N ILE A 43 -5.14 -1.50 3.98
CA ILE A 43 -4.71 -2.89 3.82
C ILE A 43 -4.91 -3.60 5.15
N LYS A 44 -5.75 -4.63 5.13
CA LYS A 44 -6.15 -5.42 6.31
C LYS A 44 -5.50 -6.80 6.30
N ASN A 45 -4.25 -6.85 5.90
CA ASN A 45 -3.47 -8.08 5.87
C ASN A 45 -2.03 -7.75 6.24
N TYR A 46 -1.36 -8.75 6.82
CA TYR A 46 -0.04 -8.59 7.36
C TYR A 46 1.00 -8.61 6.23
N ALA A 47 1.76 -7.53 6.08
CA ALA A 47 2.75 -7.41 5.04
C ALA A 47 4.07 -8.10 5.45
N GLY A 48 4.28 -9.32 4.93
CA GLY A 48 5.57 -10.03 4.88
C GLY A 48 6.18 -10.49 6.21
N GLU A 49 7.45 -10.90 6.15
CA GLU A 49 8.19 -11.55 7.25
C GLU A 49 8.20 -10.67 8.52
N GLY A 50 7.48 -11.10 9.55
CA GLY A 50 7.42 -10.39 10.82
C GLY A 50 6.78 -9.01 10.76
N GLY A 51 5.95 -8.69 9.75
CA GLY A 51 5.05 -7.52 9.77
C GLY A 51 5.66 -6.19 9.42
N ARG A 52 6.96 -6.23 9.14
CA ARG A 52 7.79 -5.06 8.91
C ARG A 52 8.10 -4.84 7.44
N ALA A 53 7.60 -5.70 6.55
CA ALA A 53 7.79 -5.51 5.13
C ALA A 53 6.72 -4.54 4.61
N GLU A 54 7.12 -3.62 3.74
CA GLU A 54 6.18 -2.75 3.04
C GLU A 54 5.22 -3.60 2.19
N HIS A 55 3.93 -3.26 2.19
CA HIS A 55 2.95 -3.99 1.39
C HIS A 55 3.35 -3.94 -0.09
N PRO A 56 3.25 -5.05 -0.85
CA PRO A 56 3.68 -5.10 -2.24
C PRO A 56 3.12 -3.97 -3.09
N VAL A 57 1.85 -3.61 -2.90
CA VAL A 57 1.20 -2.51 -3.63
C VAL A 57 1.87 -1.16 -3.34
N ILE A 58 2.23 -0.88 -2.08
CA ILE A 58 2.88 0.38 -1.69
C ILE A 58 4.30 0.44 -2.25
N ALA A 59 5.04 -0.67 -2.17
CA ALA A 59 6.37 -0.77 -2.75
C ALA A 59 6.35 -0.51 -4.27
N THR A 60 5.36 -1.04 -4.97
CA THR A 60 5.17 -0.79 -6.41
C THR A 60 4.83 0.68 -6.70
N VAL A 61 3.99 1.31 -5.88
CA VAL A 61 3.66 2.74 -6.04
C VAL A 61 4.88 3.62 -5.82
N ARG A 62 5.69 3.37 -4.79
CA ARG A 62 6.95 4.11 -4.56
C ARG A 62 7.96 3.91 -5.68
N ALA A 63 8.08 2.69 -6.20
CA ALA A 63 8.94 2.41 -7.35
C ALA A 63 8.49 3.21 -8.58
N PHE A 64 7.17 3.30 -8.80
CA PHE A 64 6.60 4.10 -9.88
C PHE A 64 6.82 5.60 -9.68
N GLU A 65 6.60 6.14 -8.47
CA GLU A 65 6.91 7.55 -8.15
C GLU A 65 8.37 7.89 -8.46
N SER A 66 9.31 7.05 -8.00
CA SER A 66 10.74 7.24 -8.26
C SER A 66 11.07 7.22 -9.76
N ALA A 67 10.44 6.29 -10.51
CA ALA A 67 10.61 6.22 -11.96
C ALA A 67 10.01 7.42 -12.70
N VAL A 68 8.97 8.06 -12.15
CA VAL A 68 8.38 9.29 -12.70
C VAL A 68 9.27 10.51 -12.41
N GLU A 69 9.89 10.60 -11.23
CA GLU A 69 10.77 11.71 -10.87
C GLU A 69 12.12 11.68 -11.60
N SER A 70 12.64 10.49 -11.88
CA SER A 70 13.91 10.28 -12.57
C SER A 70 13.76 9.20 -13.65
N PRO A 71 13.06 9.50 -14.76
CA PRO A 71 12.78 8.52 -15.79
C PRO A 71 14.07 8.09 -16.48
N VAL A 72 14.40 6.81 -16.30
CA VAL A 72 15.32 6.07 -17.19
C VAL A 72 14.43 5.22 -18.10
N ASP A 73 14.68 5.23 -19.42
CA ASP A 73 13.77 4.67 -20.45
C ASP A 73 13.18 3.29 -20.09
N GLU A 74 13.98 2.37 -19.54
CA GLU A 74 13.51 1.02 -19.19
C GLU A 74 12.77 0.95 -17.84
N THR A 75 13.09 1.84 -16.88
CA THR A 75 12.56 1.78 -15.51
C THR A 75 11.11 2.23 -15.40
N PHE A 76 10.73 3.24 -16.19
CA PHE A 76 9.37 3.76 -16.19
C PHE A 76 8.38 2.73 -16.74
N GLY A 77 8.72 2.10 -17.87
CA GLY A 77 7.90 1.04 -18.48
C GLY A 77 7.69 -0.15 -17.56
N THR A 78 8.76 -0.63 -16.90
CA THR A 78 8.65 -1.73 -15.93
C THR A 78 7.82 -1.37 -14.72
N ALA A 79 8.02 -0.17 -14.14
CA ALA A 79 7.28 0.26 -12.97
C ALA A 79 5.77 0.45 -13.27
N LEU A 80 5.44 0.94 -14.48
CA LEU A 80 4.06 1.07 -14.92
C LEU A 80 3.40 -0.31 -15.14
N GLU A 81 4.13 -1.27 -15.72
CA GLU A 81 3.62 -2.62 -15.92
C GLU A 81 3.36 -3.32 -14.58
N ASP A 82 4.28 -3.19 -13.62
CA ASP A 82 4.13 -3.75 -12.28
C ASP A 82 2.97 -3.12 -11.52
N LEU A 83 2.80 -1.79 -11.63
CA LEU A 83 1.65 -1.10 -11.07
C LEU A 83 0.34 -1.60 -11.69
N ASN A 84 0.31 -1.76 -13.02
CA ASN A 84 -0.88 -2.26 -13.71
C ASN A 84 -1.21 -3.72 -13.32
N LYS A 85 -0.21 -4.57 -13.06
CA LYS A 85 -0.44 -5.94 -12.54
C LYS A 85 -1.06 -5.92 -11.15
N GLN A 86 -0.54 -5.07 -10.25
CA GLN A 86 -1.06 -4.91 -8.89
C GLN A 86 -2.48 -4.36 -8.84
N LEU A 87 -2.82 -3.45 -9.76
CA LEU A 87 -4.13 -2.79 -9.81
C LEU A 87 -5.15 -3.50 -10.71
N GLY A 88 -4.67 -4.46 -11.50
CA GLY A 88 -5.47 -5.23 -12.45
C GLY A 88 -6.33 -6.32 -11.78
N PRO A 89 -7.05 -7.11 -12.58
CA PRO A 89 -7.95 -8.16 -12.08
C PRO A 89 -7.23 -9.31 -11.36
N GLU A 90 -5.91 -9.44 -11.56
CA GLU A 90 -5.05 -10.42 -10.87
C GLU A 90 -4.43 -9.86 -9.58
N GLY A 91 -4.66 -8.57 -9.31
CA GLY A 91 -4.18 -7.86 -8.13
C GLY A 91 -4.94 -8.22 -6.86
N GLN A 92 -4.39 -7.79 -5.73
CA GLN A 92 -5.00 -8.00 -4.43
C GLN A 92 -6.25 -7.14 -4.26
N GLU A 93 -7.28 -7.68 -3.59
CA GLU A 93 -8.50 -6.92 -3.29
C GLU A 93 -8.16 -5.66 -2.49
N GLY A 94 -8.67 -4.50 -2.94
CA GLY A 94 -8.38 -3.20 -2.34
C GLY A 94 -7.09 -2.53 -2.82
N ALA A 95 -6.26 -3.17 -3.66
CA ALA A 95 -5.00 -2.61 -4.14
C ALA A 95 -5.15 -1.22 -4.79
N ALA A 96 -6.22 -0.98 -5.56
CA ALA A 96 -6.47 0.31 -6.20
C ALA A 96 -6.76 1.44 -5.19
N GLU A 97 -7.53 1.16 -4.14
CA GLU A 97 -7.86 2.14 -3.11
C GLU A 97 -6.62 2.51 -2.28
N VAL A 98 -5.81 1.50 -1.99
CA VAL A 98 -4.53 1.62 -1.28
C VAL A 98 -3.54 2.42 -2.11
N ALA A 99 -3.35 2.06 -3.38
CA ALA A 99 -2.42 2.74 -4.26
C ALA A 99 -2.80 4.21 -4.42
N GLY A 100 -4.09 4.52 -4.64
CA GLY A 100 -4.57 5.89 -4.74
C GLY A 100 -4.26 6.73 -3.49
N ARG A 101 -4.45 6.17 -2.29
CA ARG A 101 -4.12 6.87 -1.04
C ARG A 101 -2.63 7.03 -0.76
N ASN A 102 -1.80 6.23 -1.43
CA ASN A 102 -0.34 6.24 -1.29
C ASN A 102 0.35 6.93 -2.47
N GLY A 103 -0.33 7.84 -3.17
CA GLY A 103 0.29 8.70 -4.18
C GLY A 103 0.23 8.19 -5.63
N ALA A 104 -0.36 7.02 -5.88
CA ALA A 104 -0.44 6.48 -7.25
C ALA A 104 -1.20 7.40 -8.21
N THR A 105 -2.24 8.08 -7.74
CA THR A 105 -3.01 9.04 -8.55
C THR A 105 -2.16 10.23 -8.98
N GLU A 106 -1.41 10.80 -8.05
CA GLU A 106 -0.52 11.93 -8.25
C GLU A 106 0.64 11.54 -9.19
N ALA A 107 1.22 10.36 -8.97
CA ALA A 107 2.27 9.78 -9.81
C ALA A 107 1.80 9.57 -11.25
N LEU A 108 0.59 9.03 -11.46
CA LEU A 108 0.01 8.83 -12.79
C LEU A 108 -0.25 10.17 -13.50
N ILE A 109 -0.76 11.18 -12.78
CA ILE A 109 -0.96 12.52 -13.33
C ILE A 109 0.38 13.16 -13.73
N ALA A 110 1.42 12.97 -12.91
CA ALA A 110 2.77 13.46 -13.22
C ALA A 110 3.35 12.74 -14.45
N ALA A 111 3.19 11.43 -14.55
CA ALA A 111 3.62 10.63 -15.70
C ALA A 111 3.00 11.09 -17.02
N CYS A 112 1.68 11.38 -17.04
CA CYS A 112 1.01 11.89 -18.25
C CYS A 112 1.57 13.23 -18.75
N LYS A 113 2.15 14.06 -17.85
CA LYS A 113 2.75 15.34 -18.23
C LYS A 113 4.12 15.17 -18.90
N ILE A 114 4.84 14.08 -18.59
CA ILE A 114 6.14 13.76 -19.18
C ILE A 114 5.96 13.38 -20.67
N GLU A 115 4.98 12.54 -20.98
CA GLU A 115 4.65 12.10 -22.36
C GLU A 115 4.05 13.21 -23.24
N SER A 116 3.68 14.36 -22.66
CA SER A 116 3.08 15.49 -23.39
C SER A 116 4.11 16.47 -23.98
N HIS A 117 5.41 16.20 -23.82
CA HIS A 117 6.53 17.04 -24.25
C HIS A 117 7.51 16.28 -25.14
#